data_AF-A0A066V7E0-F1
#
_entry.id   AF-A0A066V7E0-F1
#
_cell.length_a   1.000
_cell.length_b   1.000
_cell.length_c   1.000
_cell.angle_alpha   90.00
_cell.angle_beta   90.00
_cell.angle_gamma   90.00
#
_symmetry.space_group_name_H-M   'P 1'
#
loop_
_entity.id
_entity.type
_entity.pdbx_description
1 polymer ?
#
loop_
_entity_poly.entity_id
_entity_poly.type
_entity_poly.pdbx_seq_one_letter_code
_entity_poly.pdbx_strand_id
1 'polypeptide(L)'
;MSVSPEALLFRRSVWDSRIPVAVTFDISQLPPGSDVTLDTYYTAAPRVSYLTLLLADVRKYLVDQVIEPSALSKLSEKDFWFECEGMPLKWHWPIGLLYDCFLGSSDRTRHVPPAASSLDDDCGPRAGPSSYANLPWRIKLHIREPPMDKLYSSCGLDGCRASFMSRIKEADFVRFGNTKRVVNLRRQEQDALWDGVIEQDFDKYWSVAAKLVPPPSSVAPPISRQSSRAPSLLGGAGLEDRAFLTNHANESQTSLAPSLASNAPSEVPSATGPAGANAGLTTNANKDANAARAVPIRFHLPDNAPLVQEPVAPLLEDGRPATLQSTLSALFPLLFPPPPAFRLGTIASPNLAYPVVHGIVVPLESEISWLGSTFTSADGWLSVVIVLAAH
;
A
#
# COMPACT_ATOMS: atom_id res chain seq x y z
N MET A 1 -23.61 5.93 4.63
CA MET A 1 -23.76 4.47 4.86
C MET A 1 -22.86 4.12 6.03
N SER A 2 -23.38 3.44 7.05
CA SER A 2 -22.55 2.91 8.13
C SER A 2 -21.63 1.82 7.57
N VAL A 3 -20.38 1.80 8.06
CA VAL A 3 -19.43 0.72 7.76
C VAL A 3 -19.93 -0.55 8.45
N SER A 4 -19.84 -1.70 7.80
CA SER A 4 -20.25 -2.97 8.43
C SER A 4 -19.36 -3.27 9.64
N PRO A 5 -19.89 -3.96 10.68
CA PRO A 5 -19.08 -4.34 11.85
C PRO A 5 -17.83 -5.13 11.46
N GLU A 6 -17.95 -6.02 10.47
CA GLU A 6 -16.83 -6.81 9.95
C GLU A 6 -15.74 -5.91 9.34
N ALA A 7 -16.12 -4.96 8.50
CA ALA A 7 -15.16 -4.03 7.89
C ALA A 7 -14.45 -3.16 8.94
N LEU A 8 -15.14 -2.80 10.03
CA LEU A 8 -14.53 -2.10 11.15
C LEU A 8 -13.50 -2.97 11.88
N LEU A 9 -13.78 -4.27 12.07
CA LEU A 9 -12.83 -5.21 12.67
C LEU A 9 -11.54 -5.32 11.86
N PHE A 10 -11.63 -5.39 10.53
CA PHE A 10 -10.44 -5.41 9.67
C PHE A 10 -9.64 -4.11 9.76
N ARG A 11 -10.32 -2.94 9.68
CA ARG A 11 -9.65 -1.63 9.84
C ARG A 11 -8.92 -1.52 11.17
N ARG A 12 -9.54 -1.99 12.26
CA ARG A 12 -8.94 -1.96 13.59
C ARG A 12 -7.79 -2.95 13.72
N SER A 13 -7.92 -4.13 13.15
CA SER A 13 -6.83 -5.13 13.12
C SER A 13 -5.61 -4.62 12.35
N VAL A 14 -5.83 -3.92 11.22
CA VAL A 14 -4.75 -3.26 10.48
C VAL A 14 -4.08 -2.18 11.31
N TRP A 15 -4.86 -1.35 12.02
CA TRP A 15 -4.35 -0.29 12.86
C TRP A 15 -3.53 -0.81 14.06
N ASP A 16 -4.07 -1.79 14.79
CA ASP A 16 -3.46 -2.34 16.00
C ASP A 16 -2.30 -3.30 15.71
N SER A 17 -2.07 -3.64 14.43
CA SER A 17 -1.02 -4.56 14.03
C SER A 17 0.38 -4.01 14.33
N ARG A 18 1.24 -4.85 14.93
CA ARG A 18 2.61 -4.49 15.33
C ARG A 18 3.64 -5.49 14.84
N ILE A 19 4.88 -5.03 14.76
CA ILE A 19 6.06 -5.82 14.44
C ILE A 19 7.05 -5.70 15.61
N PRO A 20 7.54 -6.81 16.18
CA PRO A 20 8.68 -6.78 17.09
C PRO A 20 9.93 -6.30 16.35
N VAL A 21 10.52 -5.19 16.80
CA VAL A 21 11.71 -4.56 16.21
C VAL A 21 12.84 -4.56 17.22
N ALA A 22 14.05 -4.88 16.75
CA ALA A 22 15.30 -4.73 17.47
C ALA A 22 16.16 -3.70 16.72
N VAL A 23 16.39 -2.56 17.34
CA VAL A 23 17.21 -1.48 16.81
C VAL A 23 18.59 -1.55 17.44
N THR A 24 19.61 -1.79 16.65
CA THR A 24 21.01 -1.86 17.12
C THR A 24 21.82 -0.69 16.58
N PHE A 25 22.88 -0.26 17.27
CA PHE A 25 23.84 0.66 16.66
C PHE A 25 24.70 -0.01 15.59
N ASP A 26 25.13 0.78 14.62
CA ASP A 26 26.39 0.49 13.93
C ASP A 26 27.57 0.83 14.86
N ILE A 27 28.15 -0.21 15.46
CA ILE A 27 29.26 -0.09 16.43
C ILE A 27 30.45 0.68 15.82
N SER A 28 30.64 0.60 14.51
CA SER A 28 31.74 1.30 13.83
C SER A 28 31.61 2.83 13.85
N GLN A 29 30.39 3.35 14.05
CA GLN A 29 30.10 4.78 14.06
C GLN A 29 30.08 5.40 15.46
N LEU A 30 30.14 4.57 16.52
CA LEU A 30 30.03 5.04 17.89
C LEU A 30 31.25 5.91 18.29
N PRO A 31 31.03 7.08 18.92
CA PRO A 31 32.12 7.87 19.46
C PRO A 31 32.94 7.11 20.53
N PRO A 32 34.25 7.40 20.67
CA PRO A 32 35.04 6.86 21.77
C PRO A 32 34.41 7.20 23.13
N GLY A 33 34.37 6.23 24.05
CA GLY A 33 33.76 6.40 25.37
C GLY A 33 32.26 6.09 25.45
N SER A 34 31.64 5.66 24.34
CA SER A 34 30.25 5.20 24.34
C SER A 34 30.08 3.88 25.11
N ASP A 35 28.95 3.73 25.82
CA ASP A 35 28.63 2.51 26.55
C ASP A 35 28.08 1.44 25.60
N VAL A 36 28.96 0.52 25.16
CA VAL A 36 28.58 -0.58 24.27
C VAL A 36 27.79 -1.69 24.96
N THR A 37 27.54 -1.62 26.28
CA THR A 37 26.75 -2.65 26.97
C THR A 37 25.26 -2.54 26.67
N LEU A 38 24.79 -1.34 26.29
CA LEU A 38 23.40 -1.07 25.91
C LEU A 38 23.31 -0.84 24.39
N ASP A 39 23.58 -1.86 23.59
CA ASP A 39 23.70 -1.73 22.13
C ASP A 39 22.37 -1.83 21.36
N THR A 40 21.31 -2.30 22.02
CA THR A 40 20.06 -2.70 21.37
C THR A 40 18.82 -2.19 22.10
N TYR A 41 17.90 -1.59 21.34
CA TYR A 41 16.56 -1.21 21.79
C TYR A 41 15.49 -2.12 21.19
N TYR A 42 14.65 -2.72 22.03
CA TYR A 42 13.55 -3.59 21.61
C TYR A 42 12.20 -2.89 21.79
N THR A 43 11.35 -2.94 20.77
CA THR A 43 9.97 -2.41 20.86
C THR A 43 9.02 -3.13 19.90
N ALA A 44 7.72 -3.01 20.15
CA ALA A 44 6.69 -3.44 19.21
C ALA A 44 6.19 -2.24 18.42
N ALA A 45 6.73 -2.06 17.21
CA ALA A 45 6.42 -0.92 16.35
C ALA A 45 5.10 -1.14 15.58
N PRO A 46 4.17 -0.16 15.58
CA PRO A 46 2.93 -0.26 14.80
C PRO A 46 3.19 -0.27 13.29
N ARG A 47 2.51 -1.15 12.55
CA ARG A 47 2.70 -1.30 11.09
C ARG A 47 2.33 -0.03 10.31
N VAL A 48 1.31 0.68 10.75
CA VAL A 48 0.81 1.91 10.10
C VAL A 48 1.61 3.16 10.50
N SER A 49 2.61 3.03 11.38
CA SER A 49 3.48 4.12 11.82
C SER A 49 4.72 4.27 10.91
N TYR A 50 5.57 5.25 11.20
CA TYR A 50 6.74 5.64 10.41
C TYR A 50 8.02 5.57 11.24
N LEU A 51 9.15 5.32 10.56
CA LEU A 51 10.46 5.23 11.21
C LEU A 51 10.84 6.49 11.97
N THR A 52 10.40 7.68 11.54
CA THR A 52 10.66 8.94 12.25
C THR A 52 10.06 8.95 13.66
N LEU A 53 8.87 8.35 13.83
CA LEU A 53 8.23 8.24 15.13
C LEU A 53 8.97 7.22 16.01
N LEU A 54 9.41 6.11 15.42
CA LEU A 54 10.28 5.15 16.10
C LEU A 54 11.62 5.79 16.53
N LEU A 55 12.20 6.66 15.69
CA LEU A 55 13.46 7.35 15.99
C LEU A 55 13.36 8.22 17.25
N ALA A 56 12.22 8.85 17.52
CA ALA A 56 12.03 9.67 18.72
C ALA A 56 12.20 8.83 20.00
N ASP A 57 11.62 7.62 20.03
CA ASP A 57 11.76 6.68 21.14
C ASP A 57 13.18 6.10 21.22
N VAL A 58 13.72 5.66 20.08
CA VAL A 58 15.10 5.14 20.00
C VAL A 58 16.10 6.19 20.49
N ARG A 59 15.94 7.46 20.12
CA ARG A 59 16.82 8.53 20.58
C ARG A 59 16.82 8.64 22.10
N LYS A 60 15.62 8.73 22.68
CA LYS A 60 15.42 8.88 24.13
C LYS A 60 15.94 7.69 24.94
N TYR A 61 15.69 6.46 24.47
CA TYR A 61 15.94 5.23 25.24
C TYR A 61 17.24 4.50 24.87
N LEU A 62 17.85 4.82 23.73
CA LEU A 62 19.09 4.20 23.26
C LEU A 62 20.20 5.24 23.07
N VAL A 63 19.98 6.26 22.23
CA VAL A 63 21.02 7.24 21.87
C VAL A 63 21.47 8.07 23.06
N ASP A 64 20.53 8.66 23.79
CA ASP A 64 20.82 9.52 24.94
C ASP A 64 21.43 8.73 26.12
N GLN A 65 21.31 7.39 26.12
CA GLN A 65 21.87 6.51 27.14
C GLN A 65 23.29 6.02 26.79
N VAL A 66 23.56 5.77 25.51
CA VAL A 66 24.83 5.18 25.03
C VAL A 66 25.89 6.23 24.75
N ILE A 67 25.49 7.38 24.21
CA ILE A 67 26.43 8.40 23.73
C ILE A 67 26.71 9.42 24.83
N GLU A 68 27.99 9.69 25.08
CA GLU A 68 28.41 10.70 26.06
C GLU A 68 27.80 12.09 25.73
N PRO A 69 27.35 12.88 26.72
CA PRO A 69 26.73 14.20 26.50
C PRO A 69 27.55 15.16 25.63
N SER A 70 28.89 15.10 25.73
CA SER A 70 29.80 15.94 24.94
C SER A 70 29.75 15.62 23.44
N ALA A 71 29.62 14.34 23.08
CA ALA A 71 29.46 13.87 21.70
C ALA A 71 28.03 14.04 21.21
N LEU A 72 27.03 13.83 22.08
CA LEU A 72 25.61 13.97 21.76
C LEU A 72 25.27 15.38 21.25
N SER A 73 25.87 16.43 21.85
CA SER A 73 25.67 17.82 21.43
C SER A 73 26.11 18.14 19.99
N LYS A 74 26.95 17.29 19.40
CA LYS A 74 27.47 17.44 18.03
C LYS A 74 26.64 16.71 16.99
N LEU A 75 25.72 15.83 17.41
CA LEU A 75 24.90 15.04 16.50
C LEU A 75 23.68 15.85 16.06
N SER A 76 23.42 15.83 14.75
CA SER A 76 22.19 16.38 14.17
C SER A 76 21.20 15.27 13.88
N GLU A 77 19.92 15.51 14.12
CA GLU A 77 18.85 14.55 13.79
C GLU A 77 18.83 14.16 12.30
N LYS A 78 19.35 15.04 11.44
CA LYS A 78 19.46 14.83 10.00
C LYS A 78 20.48 13.76 9.61
N ASP A 79 21.42 13.44 10.51
CA ASP A 79 22.49 12.47 10.26
C ASP A 79 22.04 11.03 10.55
N PHE A 80 20.91 10.86 11.23
CA PHE A 80 20.38 9.56 11.58
C PHE A 80 19.69 8.90 10.39
N TRP A 81 19.88 7.60 10.24
CA TRP A 81 19.18 6.77 9.25
C TRP A 81 19.19 5.30 9.65
N PHE A 82 18.24 4.53 9.11
CA PHE A 82 18.11 3.11 9.39
C PHE A 82 18.53 2.24 8.21
N GLU A 83 19.22 1.15 8.49
CA GLU A 83 19.62 0.12 7.53
C GLU A 83 18.98 -1.23 7.91
N CYS A 84 18.61 -2.02 6.91
CA CYS A 84 18.33 -3.44 7.08
C CYS A 84 19.04 -4.23 5.98
N GLU A 85 19.86 -5.21 6.34
CA GLU A 85 20.65 -6.04 5.41
C GLU A 85 21.39 -5.24 4.32
N GLY A 86 22.04 -4.12 4.68
CA GLY A 86 22.77 -3.26 3.74
C GLY A 86 21.90 -2.32 2.90
N MET A 87 20.57 -2.34 3.07
CA MET A 87 19.64 -1.46 2.38
C MET A 87 19.15 -0.32 3.29
N PRO A 88 19.33 0.95 2.88
CA PRO A 88 18.75 2.09 3.61
C PRO A 88 17.22 2.05 3.58
N LEU A 89 16.60 2.20 4.74
CA LEU A 89 15.15 2.18 4.90
C LEU A 89 14.55 3.55 4.59
N LYS A 90 13.46 3.56 3.81
CA LYS A 90 12.82 4.79 3.33
C LYS A 90 11.90 5.38 4.40
N TRP A 91 12.20 6.60 4.86
CA TRP A 91 11.44 7.30 5.91
C TRP A 91 9.95 7.47 5.63
N HIS A 92 9.60 7.74 4.37
CA HIS A 92 8.23 8.05 3.96
C HIS A 92 7.35 6.80 3.77
N TRP A 93 7.89 5.60 3.98
CA TRP A 93 7.12 4.35 3.93
C TRP A 93 6.69 3.91 5.33
N PRO A 94 5.46 3.36 5.47
CA PRO A 94 5.04 2.75 6.73
C PRO A 94 5.99 1.63 7.15
N ILE A 95 6.20 1.47 8.45
CA ILE A 95 7.05 0.44 9.06
C ILE A 95 6.61 -0.96 8.59
N GLY A 96 5.30 -1.20 8.55
CA GLY A 96 4.73 -2.47 8.09
C GLY A 96 5.08 -2.80 6.64
N LEU A 97 5.07 -1.80 5.77
CA LEU A 97 5.42 -1.96 4.36
C LEU A 97 6.91 -2.25 4.18
N LEU A 98 7.77 -1.53 4.90
CA LEU A 98 9.21 -1.77 4.88
C LEU A 98 9.54 -3.21 5.29
N TYR A 99 8.87 -3.69 6.34
CA TYR A 99 9.04 -5.06 6.82
C TYR A 99 8.50 -6.12 5.84
N ASP A 100 7.33 -5.90 5.24
CA ASP A 100 6.77 -6.86 4.28
C ASP A 100 7.62 -6.96 3.00
N CYS A 101 8.15 -5.83 2.50
CA CYS A 101 9.13 -5.80 1.41
C CYS A 101 10.41 -6.54 1.77
N PHE A 102 10.91 -6.35 2.99
CA PHE A 102 12.09 -7.05 3.50
C PHE A 102 11.89 -8.57 3.50
N LEU A 103 10.77 -9.05 4.05
CA LEU A 103 10.47 -10.48 4.07
C LEU A 103 10.37 -11.08 2.67
N GLY A 104 9.77 -10.35 1.72
CA GLY A 104 9.69 -10.77 0.32
C GLY A 104 11.06 -10.91 -0.37
N SER A 105 12.07 -10.18 0.08
CA SER A 105 13.45 -10.28 -0.42
C SER A 105 14.26 -11.38 0.29
N SER A 106 14.07 -11.57 1.61
CA SER A 106 14.87 -12.53 2.39
C SER A 106 14.46 -14.00 2.19
N ASP A 107 13.21 -14.28 1.77
CA ASP A 107 12.74 -15.67 1.57
C ASP A 107 13.40 -16.39 0.37
N ARG A 108 14.27 -15.69 -0.38
CA ARG A 108 15.09 -16.24 -1.47
C ARG A 108 16.09 -17.33 -1.03
N THR A 109 16.36 -17.47 0.26
CA THR A 109 17.41 -18.40 0.77
C THR A 109 16.87 -19.65 1.47
N ARG A 110 15.55 -19.81 1.59
CA ARG A 110 14.97 -21.01 2.22
C ARG A 110 14.41 -21.96 1.17
N HIS A 111 15.28 -22.83 0.66
CA HIS A 111 14.86 -24.12 0.13
C HIS A 111 14.14 -24.90 1.23
N VAL A 112 12.81 -24.75 1.31
CA VAL A 112 11.94 -25.72 1.97
C VAL A 112 10.81 -26.01 1.00
N PRO A 113 10.80 -27.18 0.33
CA PRO A 113 9.69 -27.57 -0.50
C PRO A 113 8.43 -27.72 0.37
N PRO A 114 7.22 -27.48 -0.16
CA PRO A 114 6.02 -27.94 0.49
C PRO A 114 6.01 -29.47 0.39
N ALA A 115 6.53 -30.15 1.40
CA ALA A 115 6.42 -31.60 1.50
C ALA A 115 4.96 -31.98 1.70
N ALA A 116 4.27 -32.25 0.59
CA ALA A 116 3.15 -33.17 0.59
C ALA A 116 3.70 -34.59 0.80
N SER A 117 3.11 -35.28 1.77
CA SER A 117 3.17 -36.72 2.04
C SER A 117 4.48 -37.35 2.51
N SER A 118 4.64 -37.47 3.83
CA SER A 118 4.93 -38.77 4.45
C SER A 118 4.07 -38.92 5.71
N LEU A 119 3.32 -40.01 5.74
CA LEU A 119 2.52 -40.44 6.88
C LEU A 119 3.47 -41.04 7.91
N ASP A 120 3.92 -40.27 8.89
CA ASP A 120 4.52 -40.82 10.10
C ASP A 120 4.04 -40.02 11.31
N ASP A 121 3.36 -40.73 12.20
CA ASP A 121 3.00 -40.34 13.56
C ASP A 121 4.26 -39.94 14.35
N ASP A 122 4.39 -38.66 14.73
CA ASP A 122 5.16 -38.30 15.93
C ASP A 122 4.64 -36.99 16.55
N CYS A 123 4.45 -37.04 17.87
CA CYS A 123 3.83 -35.98 18.66
C CYS A 123 4.89 -34.95 19.09
N GLY A 124 5.30 -34.08 18.17
CA GLY A 124 6.11 -32.90 18.42
C GLY A 124 5.32 -31.59 18.20
N PRO A 125 5.68 -30.46 18.84
CA PRO A 125 4.98 -29.21 18.62
C PRO A 125 5.21 -28.75 17.17
N ARG A 126 4.13 -28.75 16.37
CA ARG A 126 4.12 -28.24 14.99
C ARG A 126 4.75 -26.85 14.97
N ALA A 127 5.93 -26.72 14.37
CA ALA A 127 6.51 -25.42 14.05
C ALA A 127 5.47 -24.64 13.22
N GLY A 128 5.05 -23.48 13.73
CA GLY A 128 4.13 -22.58 13.03
C GLY A 128 4.72 -22.09 11.71
N PRO A 129 3.93 -21.38 10.88
CA PRO A 129 4.43 -20.82 9.62
C PRO A 129 5.73 -20.05 9.85
N SER A 130 6.71 -20.24 8.95
CA SER A 130 8.10 -19.74 9.02
C SER A 130 8.27 -18.22 9.15
N SER A 131 7.18 -17.45 9.18
CA SER A 131 7.16 -15.99 9.32
C SER A 131 7.66 -15.47 10.67
N TYR A 132 7.64 -16.31 11.72
CA TYR A 132 8.18 -15.97 13.06
C TYR A 132 9.69 -16.22 13.19
N ALA A 133 10.33 -16.93 12.25
CA ALA A 133 11.74 -17.31 12.35
C ALA A 133 12.70 -16.12 12.22
N ASN A 134 12.24 -15.00 11.67
CA ASN A 134 13.03 -13.79 11.43
C ASN A 134 12.69 -12.65 12.40
N LEU A 135 11.94 -12.92 13.46
CA LEU A 135 11.65 -11.96 14.50
C LEU A 135 12.69 -12.01 15.63
N PRO A 136 12.99 -10.88 16.28
CA PRO A 136 12.51 -9.53 15.96
C PRO A 136 13.13 -8.99 14.67
N TRP A 137 12.43 -8.09 13.96
CA TRP A 137 12.95 -7.40 12.79
C TRP A 137 14.17 -6.56 13.20
N ARG A 138 15.36 -6.95 12.73
CA ARG A 138 16.62 -6.32 13.09
C ARG A 138 16.94 -5.19 12.13
N ILE A 139 17.02 -3.98 12.65
CA ILE A 139 17.42 -2.79 11.89
C ILE A 139 18.58 -2.10 12.60
N LYS A 140 19.53 -1.56 11.84
CA LYS A 140 20.66 -0.82 12.38
C LYS A 140 20.39 0.67 12.31
N LEU A 141 20.70 1.37 13.39
CA LEU A 141 20.73 2.83 13.45
C LEU A 141 22.15 3.31 13.13
N HIS A 142 22.25 4.12 12.10
CA HIS A 142 23.42 4.90 11.77
C HIS A 142 23.22 6.33 12.27
N ILE A 143 24.30 6.96 12.70
CA ILE A 143 24.31 8.31 13.30
C ILE A 143 25.13 9.31 12.48
N ARG A 144 25.70 8.86 11.34
CA ARG A 144 26.50 9.64 10.40
C ARG A 144 26.31 9.13 8.97
N GLU A 145 26.74 9.95 8.02
CA GLU A 145 26.87 9.60 6.60
C GLU A 145 25.57 9.03 5.99
N PRO A 146 24.43 9.75 6.05
CA PRO A 146 23.21 9.29 5.42
C PRO A 146 23.39 9.17 3.90
N PRO A 147 22.97 8.06 3.28
CA PRO A 147 23.02 7.88 1.83
C PRO A 147 21.93 8.71 1.15
N MET A 148 22.21 10.00 0.98
CA MET A 148 21.27 11.00 0.44
C MET A 148 20.82 10.71 -0.99
N ASP A 149 21.60 9.94 -1.75
CA ASP A 149 21.27 9.45 -3.09
C ASP A 149 20.12 8.42 -3.07
N LYS A 150 20.01 7.65 -1.99
CA LYS A 150 18.99 6.60 -1.79
C LYS A 150 17.84 7.04 -0.88
N LEU A 151 18.09 8.03 -0.03
CA LEU A 151 17.10 8.62 0.89
C LEU A 151 16.50 9.89 0.29
N TYR A 152 15.47 9.73 -0.54
CA TYR A 152 14.73 10.84 -1.17
C TYR A 152 13.91 11.71 -0.19
N SER A 153 14.03 11.52 1.12
CA SER A 153 13.27 12.23 2.14
C SER A 153 14.15 12.53 3.34
N SER A 154 14.04 13.74 3.87
CA SER A 154 14.76 14.15 5.07
C SER A 154 14.23 13.44 6.32
N CYS A 155 15.13 13.06 7.23
CA CYS A 155 14.80 12.69 8.60
C CYS A 155 14.10 13.87 9.32
N GLY A 156 13.09 13.58 10.14
CA GLY A 156 12.38 14.57 10.96
C GLY A 156 10.86 14.57 10.80
N LEU A 157 10.16 15.01 11.86
CA LEU A 157 8.70 14.92 11.98
C LEU A 157 7.97 15.78 10.94
N ASP A 158 8.44 17.00 10.69
CA ASP A 158 7.80 17.92 9.73
C ASP A 158 7.84 17.37 8.30
N GLY A 159 9.00 16.82 7.90
CA GLY A 159 9.16 16.15 6.61
C GLY A 159 8.26 14.93 6.47
N CYS A 160 8.22 14.09 7.52
CA CYS A 160 7.35 12.91 7.57
C CYS A 160 5.87 13.29 7.42
N ARG A 161 5.43 14.32 8.16
CA ARG A 161 4.06 14.84 8.10
C ARG A 161 3.71 15.39 6.71
N ALA A 162 4.62 16.13 6.09
CA ALA A 162 4.44 16.66 4.74
C ALA A 162 4.32 15.52 3.71
N SER A 163 5.17 14.49 3.81
CA SER A 163 5.07 13.29 2.97
C SER A 163 3.75 12.54 3.18
N PHE A 164 3.32 12.34 4.42
CA PHE A 164 2.04 11.73 4.78
C PHE A 164 0.85 12.46 4.14
N MET A 165 0.76 13.79 4.31
CA MET A 165 -0.31 14.58 3.70
C MET A 165 -0.26 14.57 2.18
N SER A 166 0.93 14.50 1.59
CA SER A 166 1.08 14.40 0.13
C SER A 166 0.56 13.04 -0.37
N ARG A 167 0.80 11.96 0.37
CA ARG A 167 0.28 10.62 0.05
C ARG A 167 -1.24 10.53 0.15
N ILE A 168 -1.82 11.13 1.18
CA ILE A 168 -3.28 11.23 1.33
C ILE A 168 -3.90 12.00 0.15
N LYS A 169 -3.31 13.13 -0.25
CA LYS A 169 -3.78 13.91 -1.40
C LYS A 169 -3.70 13.12 -2.70
N GLU A 170 -2.58 12.42 -2.92
CA GLU A 170 -2.42 11.56 -4.10
C GLU A 170 -3.45 10.43 -4.12
N ALA A 171 -3.70 9.80 -2.97
CA ALA A 171 -4.73 8.77 -2.85
C ALA A 171 -6.14 9.31 -3.13
N ASP A 172 -6.46 10.52 -2.67
CA ASP A 172 -7.73 11.21 -2.98
C ASP A 172 -7.87 11.50 -4.48
N PHE A 173 -6.77 11.94 -5.10
CA PHE A 173 -6.72 12.15 -6.55
C PHE A 173 -6.97 10.86 -7.33
N VAL A 174 -6.35 9.73 -6.94
CA VAL A 174 -6.61 8.44 -7.58
C VAL A 174 -8.07 8.01 -7.36
N ARG A 175 -8.60 8.17 -6.15
CA ARG A 175 -9.99 7.79 -5.84
C ARG A 175 -11.02 8.56 -6.63
N PHE A 176 -10.87 9.87 -6.76
CA PHE A 176 -11.96 10.74 -7.23
C PHE A 176 -11.59 11.63 -8.43
N GLY A 177 -10.36 11.53 -8.93
CA GLY A 177 -9.82 12.37 -10.00
C GLY A 177 -9.51 13.80 -9.56
N ASN A 178 -9.58 14.12 -8.27
CA ASN A 178 -9.29 15.43 -7.70
C ASN A 178 -8.96 15.32 -6.21
N THR A 179 -8.39 16.37 -5.62
CA THR A 179 -7.97 16.41 -4.20
C THR A 179 -8.93 17.21 -3.31
N LYS A 180 -10.15 17.52 -3.79
CA LYS A 180 -11.04 18.46 -3.11
C LYS A 180 -11.47 17.95 -1.73
N ARG A 181 -11.60 16.64 -1.53
CA ARG A 181 -12.04 16.11 -0.23
C ARG A 181 -10.99 16.36 0.83
N VAL A 182 -9.72 16.11 0.51
CA VAL A 182 -8.59 16.37 1.43
C VAL A 182 -8.36 17.86 1.61
N VAL A 183 -8.37 18.65 0.53
CA VAL A 183 -8.11 20.09 0.58
C VAL A 183 -9.22 20.84 1.33
N ASN A 184 -10.47 20.37 1.28
CA ASN A 184 -11.59 20.99 1.99
C ASN A 184 -11.68 20.56 3.46
N LEU A 185 -10.86 19.62 3.93
CA LEU A 185 -10.77 19.32 5.36
C LEU A 185 -10.26 20.55 6.11
N ARG A 186 -10.88 20.84 7.26
CA ARG A 186 -10.41 21.89 8.16
C ARG A 186 -9.01 21.55 8.66
N ARG A 187 -8.22 22.57 9.01
CA ARG A 187 -6.89 22.38 9.60
C ARG A 187 -6.91 21.40 10.78
N GLN A 188 -7.88 21.55 11.69
CA GLN A 188 -8.09 20.63 12.81
C GLN A 188 -8.31 19.17 12.39
N GLU A 189 -8.98 18.93 11.26
CA GLU A 189 -9.21 17.58 10.74
C GLU A 189 -7.94 17.00 10.10
N GLN A 190 -7.16 17.83 9.40
CA GLN A 190 -5.86 17.44 8.86
C GLN A 190 -4.83 17.17 9.97
N ASP A 191 -4.87 17.98 11.05
CA ASP A 191 -4.10 17.76 12.27
C ASP A 191 -4.54 16.44 12.92
N ALA A 192 -5.84 16.21 13.10
CA ALA A 192 -6.37 14.98 13.70
C ALA A 192 -6.00 13.69 12.93
N LEU A 193 -5.92 13.73 11.60
CA LEU A 193 -5.42 12.60 10.81
C LEU A 193 -3.97 12.25 11.19
N TRP A 194 -3.12 13.26 11.30
CA TRP A 194 -1.71 13.04 11.64
C TRP A 194 -1.52 12.68 13.11
N ASP A 195 -2.18 13.41 14.01
CA ASP A 195 -2.10 13.18 15.45
C ASP A 195 -2.65 11.81 15.83
N GLY A 196 -3.70 11.33 15.16
CA GLY A 196 -4.19 9.97 15.34
C GLY A 196 -3.11 8.92 15.06
N VAL A 197 -2.29 9.11 14.02
CA VAL A 197 -1.15 8.22 13.75
C VAL A 197 -0.07 8.33 14.81
N ILE A 198 0.26 9.54 15.29
CA ILE A 198 1.26 9.72 16.35
C ILE A 198 0.82 9.04 17.64
N GLU A 199 -0.41 9.33 18.07
CA GLU A 199 -0.98 8.87 19.34
C GLU A 199 -1.45 7.41 19.28
N GLN A 200 -1.45 6.81 18.08
CA GLN A 200 -2.01 5.48 17.81
C GLN A 200 -3.51 5.39 18.15
N ASP A 201 -4.24 6.50 18.01
CA ASP A 201 -5.67 6.60 18.26
C ASP A 201 -6.47 6.34 16.97
N PHE A 202 -7.04 5.12 16.91
CA PHE A 202 -7.88 4.65 15.82
C PHE A 202 -9.12 5.52 15.61
N ASP A 203 -9.82 5.88 16.69
CA ASP A 203 -11.11 6.56 16.63
C ASP A 203 -10.91 8.01 16.19
N LYS A 204 -9.85 8.66 16.69
CA LYS A 204 -9.43 10.00 16.26
C LYS A 204 -9.12 10.02 14.76
N TYR A 205 -8.31 9.07 14.26
CA TYR A 205 -7.99 8.99 12.84
C TYR A 205 -9.23 8.70 11.98
N TRP A 206 -10.00 7.67 12.29
CA TRP A 206 -11.13 7.24 11.47
C TRP A 206 -12.34 8.18 11.50
N SER A 207 -12.46 9.03 12.53
CA SER A 207 -13.46 10.11 12.56
C SER A 207 -13.33 11.07 11.37
N VAL A 208 -12.11 11.23 10.85
CA VAL A 208 -11.80 12.05 9.66
C VAL A 208 -11.62 11.17 8.42
N ALA A 209 -10.84 10.08 8.51
CA ALA A 209 -10.53 9.23 7.36
C ALA A 209 -11.77 8.59 6.72
N ALA A 210 -12.84 8.34 7.49
CA ALA A 210 -14.12 7.86 6.97
C ALA A 210 -14.79 8.82 5.96
N LYS A 211 -14.39 10.11 5.92
CA LYS A 211 -14.85 11.09 4.92
C LYS A 211 -14.11 10.95 3.59
N LEU A 212 -12.92 10.34 3.60
CA LEU A 212 -12.02 10.20 2.46
C LEU A 212 -12.08 8.80 1.85
N VAL A 213 -12.17 7.77 2.68
CA VAL A 213 -12.16 6.37 2.27
C VAL A 213 -13.60 5.87 2.12
N PRO A 214 -14.01 5.41 0.92
CA PRO A 214 -15.33 4.83 0.71
C PRO A 214 -15.59 3.66 1.67
N PRO A 215 -16.84 3.44 2.12
CA PRO A 215 -17.20 2.21 2.80
C PRO A 215 -17.17 1.04 1.79
N PRO A 216 -16.93 -0.19 2.25
CA PRO A 216 -17.00 -1.36 1.38
C PRO A 216 -18.42 -1.48 0.80
N SER A 217 -18.51 -1.58 -0.53
CA SER A 217 -19.76 -1.79 -1.23
C SER A 217 -20.20 -3.24 -1.08
N SER A 218 -21.27 -3.50 -0.36
CA SER A 218 -21.95 -4.80 -0.35
C SER A 218 -22.69 -4.98 -1.68
N VAL A 219 -21.99 -5.35 -2.75
CA VAL A 219 -22.65 -5.83 -3.97
C VAL A 219 -22.97 -7.30 -3.71
N ALA A 220 -24.14 -7.58 -3.12
CA ALA A 220 -24.70 -8.91 -3.24
C ALA A 220 -24.88 -9.20 -4.74
N PRO A 221 -24.43 -10.34 -5.26
CA PRO A 221 -24.67 -10.67 -6.66
C PRO A 221 -26.18 -10.61 -6.88
N PRO A 222 -26.68 -9.99 -7.98
CA PRO A 222 -28.09 -10.07 -8.29
C PRO A 222 -28.39 -11.56 -8.48
N ILE A 223 -29.15 -12.15 -7.54
CA ILE A 223 -29.77 -13.45 -7.73
C ILE A 223 -30.84 -13.23 -8.80
N SER A 224 -30.42 -13.18 -10.06
CA SER A 224 -31.32 -13.36 -11.18
C SER A 224 -31.82 -14.80 -11.08
N ARG A 225 -32.97 -14.98 -10.42
CA ARG A 225 -33.81 -16.17 -10.58
C ARG A 225 -34.27 -16.22 -12.03
N GLN A 226 -33.39 -16.61 -12.95
CA GLN A 226 -33.80 -17.01 -14.27
C GLN A 226 -34.41 -18.39 -14.14
N SER A 227 -35.74 -18.41 -14.02
CA SER A 227 -36.56 -19.55 -14.38
C SER A 227 -36.10 -20.04 -15.75
N SER A 228 -35.43 -21.19 -15.78
CA SER A 228 -35.03 -21.87 -17.00
C SER A 228 -36.25 -22.20 -17.84
N ARG A 229 -36.54 -21.36 -18.83
CA ARG A 229 -37.41 -21.70 -19.95
C ARG A 229 -36.55 -21.63 -21.21
N ALA A 230 -36.08 -22.80 -21.63
CA ALA A 230 -35.32 -22.96 -22.86
C ALA A 230 -36.18 -22.54 -24.07
N PRO A 231 -35.64 -21.73 -25.00
CA PRO A 231 -36.12 -21.67 -26.36
C PRO A 231 -35.20 -22.51 -27.26
N SER A 232 -35.85 -23.32 -28.08
CA SER A 232 -35.28 -24.24 -29.04
C SER A 232 -34.47 -23.55 -30.14
N LEU A 233 -33.46 -24.29 -30.61
CA LEU A 233 -32.64 -24.08 -31.81
C LEU A 233 -33.44 -23.75 -33.07
N LEU A 234 -32.93 -22.84 -33.91
CA LEU A 234 -32.89 -22.94 -35.39
C LEU A 234 -32.08 -21.79 -36.02
N GLY A 235 -31.04 -22.15 -36.81
CA GLY A 235 -30.43 -21.38 -37.91
C GLY A 235 -29.55 -20.17 -37.51
N GLY A 236 -28.39 -19.88 -38.09
CA GLY A 236 -27.66 -20.39 -39.25
C GLY A 236 -26.44 -19.48 -39.48
N ALA A 237 -25.36 -20.09 -39.98
CA ALA A 237 -24.12 -19.58 -40.59
C ALA A 237 -23.75 -18.07 -40.56
N GLY A 238 -22.47 -17.80 -40.26
CA GLY A 238 -21.78 -16.56 -40.63
C GLY A 238 -20.41 -16.43 -39.97
N LEU A 239 -19.37 -16.93 -40.65
CA LEU A 239 -17.96 -16.61 -40.38
C LEU A 239 -17.71 -15.11 -40.57
N GLU A 240 -16.89 -14.49 -39.72
CA GLU A 240 -15.80 -13.63 -40.18
C GLU A 240 -14.78 -13.36 -39.07
N ASP A 241 -13.54 -13.72 -39.40
CA ASP A 241 -12.29 -13.62 -38.68
C ASP A 241 -11.72 -12.20 -38.89
N ARG A 242 -11.22 -11.53 -37.85
CA ARG A 242 -10.31 -10.38 -38.02
C ARG A 242 -9.52 -10.07 -36.74
N ALA A 243 -8.41 -10.77 -36.61
CA ALA A 243 -7.26 -10.36 -35.83
C ALA A 243 -6.66 -9.06 -36.39
N PHE A 244 -6.33 -8.10 -35.53
CA PHE A 244 -5.33 -7.07 -35.81
C PHE A 244 -4.36 -6.96 -34.63
N LEU A 245 -3.16 -7.48 -34.88
CA LEU A 245 -1.95 -7.22 -34.11
C LEU A 245 -1.41 -5.85 -34.50
N THR A 246 -1.12 -5.01 -33.51
CA THR A 246 -0.11 -3.95 -33.67
C THR A 246 0.72 -3.88 -32.40
N ASN A 247 1.95 -4.40 -32.50
CA ASN A 247 3.07 -4.05 -31.63
C ASN A 247 3.41 -2.58 -31.85
N HIS A 248 3.61 -1.82 -30.77
CA HIS A 248 4.63 -0.78 -30.73
C HIS A 248 5.09 -0.54 -29.29
N ALA A 249 6.38 -0.77 -29.09
CA ALA A 249 7.13 -0.37 -27.90
C ALA A 249 7.28 1.16 -27.86
N ASN A 250 7.21 1.76 -26.67
CA ASN A 250 8.02 2.92 -26.38
C ASN A 250 8.29 3.08 -24.88
N GLU A 251 9.59 3.12 -24.56
CA GLU A 251 10.14 3.56 -23.30
C GLU A 251 10.02 5.09 -23.21
N SER A 252 9.59 5.63 -22.07
CA SER A 252 10.19 6.85 -21.50
C SER A 252 9.59 7.17 -20.14
N GLN A 253 10.48 7.22 -19.17
CA GLN A 253 10.34 7.96 -17.93
C GLN A 253 10.04 9.43 -18.24
N THR A 254 9.08 10.05 -17.54
CA THR A 254 9.18 11.46 -17.11
C THR A 254 7.99 11.82 -16.21
N SER A 255 8.34 12.22 -14.99
CA SER A 255 7.49 12.95 -14.05
C SER A 255 6.87 14.19 -14.71
N LEU A 256 5.58 14.40 -14.51
CA LEU A 256 4.95 15.71 -14.71
C LEU A 256 4.02 16.00 -13.53
N ALA A 257 4.54 16.76 -12.57
CA ALA A 257 3.76 17.62 -11.69
C ALA A 257 4.06 19.08 -12.07
N PRO A 258 3.07 19.95 -12.30
CA PRO A 258 3.32 21.38 -12.37
C PRO A 258 3.16 22.01 -10.98
N SER A 259 4.27 22.58 -10.50
CA SER A 259 4.32 23.55 -9.41
C SER A 259 3.91 24.92 -9.93
N LEU A 260 2.95 25.59 -9.30
CA LEU A 260 2.80 27.05 -9.42
C LEU A 260 2.41 27.66 -8.07
N ALA A 261 3.33 28.47 -7.55
CA ALA A 261 3.09 29.43 -6.49
C ALA A 261 2.67 30.78 -7.11
N SER A 262 1.66 31.36 -6.46
CA SER A 262 1.09 32.71 -6.51
C SER A 262 1.90 33.86 -7.16
N ASN A 263 1.20 34.68 -7.97
CA ASN A 263 1.03 36.12 -7.72
C ASN A 263 -0.09 36.72 -8.59
N ALA A 264 -0.99 37.48 -7.96
CA ALA A 264 -1.95 38.40 -8.59
C ALA A 264 -1.24 39.75 -8.89
N PRO A 265 -1.76 40.65 -9.78
CA PRO A 265 -3.05 41.34 -9.58
C PRO A 265 -3.91 41.59 -10.86
N SER A 266 -5.18 41.89 -10.58
CA SER A 266 -6.22 42.67 -11.30
C SER A 266 -6.07 43.03 -12.78
N GLU A 267 -7.09 42.70 -13.59
CA GLU A 267 -7.86 43.64 -14.46
C GLU A 267 -9.01 42.92 -15.20
N VAL A 268 -10.15 43.62 -15.36
CA VAL A 268 -11.38 43.20 -16.06
C VAL A 268 -11.35 43.80 -17.48
N PRO A 269 -11.93 43.17 -18.53
CA PRO A 269 -13.28 43.61 -18.93
C PRO A 269 -14.18 42.53 -19.58
N SER A 270 -15.47 42.90 -19.64
CA SER A 270 -16.66 42.22 -20.18
C SER A 270 -16.74 42.20 -21.71
N ALA A 271 -17.41 41.19 -22.32
CA ALA A 271 -18.63 41.33 -23.17
C ALA A 271 -18.92 40.15 -24.15
N THR A 272 -20.16 39.65 -24.07
CA THR A 272 -21.11 39.23 -25.16
C THR A 272 -20.89 38.02 -26.10
N GLY A 273 -21.60 36.91 -25.78
CA GLY A 273 -22.58 36.13 -26.60
C GLY A 273 -22.13 35.28 -27.81
N PRO A 274 -22.98 34.36 -28.36
CA PRO A 274 -24.36 34.00 -27.99
C PRO A 274 -24.59 32.50 -27.71
N ALA A 275 -25.83 32.23 -27.28
CA ALA A 275 -26.40 30.94 -26.90
C ALA A 275 -26.44 29.90 -28.03
N GLY A 276 -26.09 28.66 -27.68
CA GLY A 276 -26.46 27.43 -28.39
C GLY A 276 -27.15 26.50 -27.41
N ALA A 277 -28.47 26.43 -27.50
CA ALA A 277 -29.30 25.53 -26.70
C ALA A 277 -29.05 24.06 -27.12
N ASN A 278 -28.69 23.21 -26.16
CA ASN A 278 -29.03 21.79 -26.19
C ASN A 278 -29.34 21.36 -24.76
N ALA A 279 -30.62 21.46 -24.41
CA ALA A 279 -31.19 20.85 -23.23
C ALA A 279 -31.59 19.41 -23.56
N GLY A 280 -31.18 18.45 -22.73
CA GLY A 280 -31.86 17.16 -22.64
C GLY A 280 -30.99 15.91 -22.59
N LEU A 281 -30.28 15.68 -21.48
CA LEU A 281 -30.37 14.41 -20.75
C LEU A 281 -29.80 14.57 -19.32
N THR A 282 -30.59 15.15 -18.43
CA THR A 282 -30.28 15.15 -17.00
C THR A 282 -30.56 13.77 -16.43
N THR A 283 -29.52 12.95 -16.30
CA THR A 283 -29.54 11.77 -15.43
C THR A 283 -28.34 11.81 -14.48
N ASN A 284 -28.63 11.87 -13.17
CA ASN A 284 -27.82 11.41 -12.04
C ASN A 284 -26.36 11.90 -11.80
N ALA A 285 -25.92 13.05 -12.33
CA ALA A 285 -24.57 13.57 -12.06
C ALA A 285 -24.18 13.75 -10.56
N ASN A 286 -25.16 13.82 -9.65
CA ASN A 286 -24.89 14.03 -8.21
C ASN A 286 -24.71 12.73 -7.41
N LYS A 287 -25.06 11.55 -7.97
CA LYS A 287 -24.81 10.24 -7.33
C LYS A 287 -23.41 9.72 -7.66
N ASP A 288 -22.92 10.00 -8.86
CA ASP A 288 -21.63 9.50 -9.35
C ASP A 288 -20.42 10.32 -8.87
N ALA A 289 -20.62 11.58 -8.45
CA ALA A 289 -19.57 12.42 -7.89
C ALA A 289 -18.99 11.90 -6.55
N ASN A 290 -19.71 10.99 -5.89
CA ASN A 290 -19.28 10.29 -4.67
C ASN A 290 -18.82 8.85 -4.92
N ALA A 291 -18.93 8.33 -6.14
CA ALA A 291 -18.42 7.01 -6.47
C ALA A 291 -16.90 7.07 -6.65
N ALA A 292 -16.17 6.15 -6.02
CA ALA A 292 -14.74 6.02 -6.23
C ALA A 292 -14.48 5.51 -7.66
N ARG A 293 -13.65 6.24 -8.40
CA ARG A 293 -13.24 5.91 -9.77
C ARG A 293 -12.21 4.78 -9.79
N ALA A 294 -11.27 4.83 -8.85
CA ALA A 294 -10.24 3.83 -8.70
C ALA A 294 -9.88 3.63 -7.23
N VAL A 295 -9.27 2.49 -6.93
CA VAL A 295 -8.65 2.21 -5.63
C VAL A 295 -7.17 2.62 -5.70
N PRO A 296 -6.65 3.40 -4.74
CA PRO A 296 -5.22 3.71 -4.66
C PRO A 296 -4.44 2.46 -4.24
N ILE A 297 -3.82 1.81 -5.21
CA ILE A 297 -3.07 0.58 -5.02
C ILE A 297 -1.64 0.77 -5.52
N ARG A 298 -0.70 0.20 -4.78
CA ARG A 298 0.70 0.11 -5.15
C ARG A 298 1.16 -1.34 -5.06
N PHE A 299 1.76 -1.82 -6.14
CA PHE A 299 2.35 -3.14 -6.19
C PHE A 299 3.87 -3.03 -6.02
N HIS A 300 4.36 -3.60 -4.92
CA HIS A 300 5.77 -3.67 -4.59
C HIS A 300 6.30 -5.02 -5.07
N LEU A 301 7.12 -4.97 -6.11
CA LEU A 301 7.76 -6.14 -6.70
C LEU A 301 9.08 -6.48 -5.97
N PRO A 302 9.53 -7.75 -6.04
CA PRO A 302 10.79 -8.17 -5.43
C PRO A 302 12.01 -7.49 -6.07
N ASP A 303 13.17 -7.64 -5.44
CA ASP A 303 14.47 -7.20 -5.95
C ASP A 303 14.58 -5.71 -6.29
N ASN A 304 13.88 -4.87 -5.52
CA ASN A 304 13.80 -3.42 -5.74
C ASN A 304 13.33 -3.06 -7.16
N ALA A 305 12.55 -3.93 -7.80
CA ALA A 305 11.92 -3.63 -9.07
C ALA A 305 11.04 -2.37 -8.96
N PRO A 306 10.85 -1.62 -10.06
CA PRO A 306 10.06 -0.41 -10.05
C PRO A 306 8.67 -0.62 -9.45
N LEU A 307 8.27 0.30 -8.58
CA LEU A 307 6.93 0.34 -8.02
C LEU A 307 5.90 0.50 -9.15
N VAL A 308 4.93 -0.41 -9.22
CA VAL A 308 3.82 -0.31 -10.17
C VAL A 308 2.63 0.33 -9.46
N GLN A 309 2.15 1.45 -10.02
CA GLN A 309 1.03 2.21 -9.50
C GLN A 309 0.04 2.43 -10.64
N GLU A 310 -1.03 1.64 -10.65
CA GLU A 310 -2.07 1.70 -11.67
C GLU A 310 -3.42 2.06 -11.04
N PRO A 311 -4.23 2.93 -11.67
CA PRO A 311 -5.58 3.19 -11.21
C PRO A 311 -6.45 1.95 -11.46
N VAL A 312 -6.70 1.17 -10.40
CA VAL A 312 -7.53 -0.03 -10.49
C VAL A 312 -8.99 0.34 -10.25
N ALA A 313 -9.83 0.18 -11.28
CA ALA A 313 -11.26 0.39 -11.14
C ALA A 313 -11.85 -0.62 -10.13
N PRO A 314 -12.78 -0.21 -9.24
CA PRO A 314 -13.37 -1.12 -8.26
C PRO A 314 -14.28 -2.18 -8.89
N LEU A 315 -14.81 -1.91 -10.09
CA LEU A 315 -15.65 -2.79 -10.87
C LEU A 315 -15.02 -3.03 -12.24
N LEU A 316 -15.23 -4.21 -12.79
CA LEU A 316 -14.92 -4.56 -14.18
C LEU A 316 -15.92 -3.87 -15.13
N GLU A 317 -15.62 -3.88 -16.44
CA GLU A 317 -16.50 -3.31 -17.48
C GLU A 317 -17.89 -3.95 -17.51
N ASP A 318 -17.99 -5.22 -17.10
CA ASP A 318 -19.25 -5.97 -16.99
C ASP A 318 -20.04 -5.66 -15.69
N GLY A 319 -19.52 -4.77 -14.85
CA GLY A 319 -20.12 -4.36 -13.58
C GLY A 319 -19.85 -5.30 -12.40
N ARG A 320 -19.12 -6.41 -12.59
CA ARG A 320 -18.71 -7.28 -11.48
C ARG A 320 -17.58 -6.65 -10.66
N PRO A 321 -17.41 -7.01 -9.38
CA PRO A 321 -16.29 -6.52 -8.59
C PRO A 321 -14.95 -6.98 -9.20
N ALA A 322 -14.02 -6.04 -9.32
CA ALA A 322 -12.66 -6.38 -9.71
C ALA A 322 -11.99 -7.16 -8.58
N THR A 323 -11.31 -8.26 -8.93
CA THR A 323 -10.60 -9.14 -7.98
C THR A 323 -9.11 -8.96 -8.10
N LEU A 324 -8.39 -9.30 -7.02
CA LEU A 324 -6.93 -9.28 -7.01
C LEU A 324 -6.34 -10.17 -8.11
N GLN A 325 -6.92 -11.34 -8.39
CA GLN A 325 -6.54 -12.22 -9.50
C GLN A 325 -6.64 -11.49 -10.84
N SER A 326 -7.79 -10.87 -11.13
CA SER A 326 -8.01 -10.22 -12.42
C SER A 326 -7.03 -9.07 -12.65
N THR A 327 -6.75 -8.27 -11.61
CA THR A 327 -5.80 -7.17 -11.66
C THR A 327 -4.36 -7.67 -11.80
N LEU A 328 -3.94 -8.64 -10.99
CA LEU A 328 -2.58 -9.17 -11.03
C LEU A 328 -2.30 -9.95 -12.32
N SER A 329 -3.29 -10.66 -12.88
CA SER A 329 -3.12 -11.35 -14.17
C SER A 329 -2.97 -10.36 -15.34
N ALA A 330 -3.64 -9.20 -15.26
CA ALA A 330 -3.51 -8.16 -16.27
C ALA A 330 -2.16 -7.45 -16.20
N LEU A 331 -1.65 -7.17 -14.99
CA LEU A 331 -0.39 -6.45 -14.80
C LEU A 331 0.85 -7.34 -14.86
N PHE A 332 0.74 -8.56 -14.36
CA PHE A 332 1.86 -9.50 -14.17
C PHE A 332 1.52 -10.92 -14.66
N PRO A 333 1.14 -11.10 -15.94
CA PRO A 333 0.65 -12.39 -16.46
C PRO A 333 1.65 -13.54 -16.34
N LEU A 334 2.95 -13.25 -16.24
CA LEU A 334 4.00 -14.25 -16.04
C LEU A 334 4.04 -14.78 -14.60
N LEU A 335 3.70 -13.95 -13.62
CA LEU A 335 3.64 -14.34 -12.20
C LEU A 335 2.27 -14.90 -11.83
N PHE A 336 1.22 -14.36 -12.46
CA PHE A 336 -0.17 -14.72 -12.24
C PHE A 336 -0.81 -15.07 -13.60
N PRO A 337 -0.70 -16.32 -14.05
CA PRO A 337 -1.30 -16.76 -15.30
C PRO A 337 -2.81 -16.50 -15.31
N PRO A 338 -3.38 -16.00 -16.43
CA PRO A 338 -4.82 -15.82 -16.52
C PRO A 338 -5.54 -17.18 -16.41
N PRO A 339 -6.73 -17.24 -15.80
CA PRO A 339 -7.50 -18.47 -15.74
C PRO A 339 -7.70 -19.06 -17.13
N PRO A 340 -7.58 -20.40 -17.31
CA PRO A 340 -7.72 -21.01 -18.62
C PRO A 340 -9.11 -20.71 -19.19
N ALA A 341 -9.17 -20.00 -20.32
CA ALA A 341 -10.40 -19.79 -21.04
C ALA A 341 -10.90 -21.15 -21.56
N PHE A 342 -11.93 -21.73 -20.94
CA PHE A 342 -12.67 -22.94 -21.35
C PHE A 342 -12.00 -23.75 -22.48
N ARG A 343 -10.89 -24.42 -22.17
CA ARG A 343 -10.29 -25.45 -23.04
C ARG A 343 -10.17 -26.73 -22.25
N LEU A 344 -10.88 -27.74 -22.71
CA LEU A 344 -10.86 -29.07 -22.11
C LEU A 344 -9.44 -29.65 -22.25
N GLY A 345 -8.72 -29.78 -21.14
CA GLY A 345 -7.42 -30.47 -21.09
C GLY A 345 -6.17 -29.61 -20.83
N THR A 346 -6.28 -28.29 -20.66
CA THR A 346 -5.12 -27.47 -20.23
C THR A 346 -5.06 -27.40 -18.71
N ILE A 347 -3.98 -27.94 -18.13
CA ILE A 347 -3.63 -27.73 -16.71
C ILE A 347 -3.35 -26.24 -16.52
N ALA A 348 -4.03 -25.60 -15.56
CA ALA A 348 -3.75 -24.20 -15.23
C ALA A 348 -2.31 -24.07 -14.73
N SER A 349 -1.52 -23.18 -15.33
CA SER A 349 -0.19 -22.87 -14.82
C SER A 349 -0.31 -22.35 -13.38
N PRO A 350 0.47 -22.87 -12.43
CA PRO A 350 0.42 -22.38 -11.06
C PRO A 350 0.88 -20.92 -11.00
N ASN A 351 0.34 -20.17 -10.04
CA ASN A 351 0.87 -18.85 -9.74
C ASN A 351 2.30 -18.98 -9.20
N LEU A 352 3.21 -18.16 -9.71
CA LEU A 352 4.63 -18.14 -9.31
C LEU A 352 4.89 -17.13 -8.20
N ALA A 353 3.85 -16.44 -7.72
CA ALA A 353 3.91 -15.44 -6.68
C ALA A 353 2.60 -15.39 -5.90
N TYR A 354 2.62 -14.76 -4.74
CA TYR A 354 1.45 -14.48 -3.92
C TYR A 354 1.48 -13.05 -3.37
N PRO A 355 0.31 -12.39 -3.22
CA PRO A 355 0.23 -11.04 -2.69
C PRO A 355 0.16 -11.05 -1.17
N VAL A 356 0.93 -10.16 -0.54
CA VAL A 356 0.95 -9.90 0.90
C VAL A 356 0.51 -8.47 1.16
N VAL A 357 -0.39 -8.29 2.13
CA VAL A 357 -0.86 -6.97 2.60
C VAL A 357 -0.86 -6.98 4.12
N HIS A 358 -0.20 -6.00 4.75
CA HIS A 358 -0.09 -5.93 6.22
C HIS A 358 0.42 -7.24 6.86
N GLY A 359 1.35 -7.93 6.19
CA GLY A 359 1.94 -9.18 6.64
C GLY A 359 1.08 -10.44 6.51
N ILE A 360 -0.09 -10.36 5.86
CA ILE A 360 -0.94 -11.52 5.58
C ILE A 360 -1.00 -11.82 4.09
N VAL A 361 -1.04 -13.10 3.74
CA VAL A 361 -1.30 -13.53 2.36
C VAL A 361 -2.77 -13.27 2.04
N VAL A 362 -3.04 -12.53 0.97
CA VAL A 362 -4.40 -12.16 0.58
C VAL A 362 -4.91 -13.15 -0.48
N PRO A 363 -6.10 -13.75 -0.30
CA PRO A 363 -6.70 -14.60 -1.32
C PRO A 363 -6.92 -13.85 -2.63
N LEU A 364 -6.65 -14.49 -3.77
CA LEU A 364 -6.67 -13.83 -5.08
C LEU A 364 -8.08 -13.47 -5.55
N GLU A 365 -9.10 -14.15 -5.04
CA GLU A 365 -10.51 -13.86 -5.24
C GLU A 365 -10.99 -12.60 -4.50
N SER A 366 -10.16 -12.03 -3.60
CA SER A 366 -10.52 -10.85 -2.81
C SER A 366 -10.88 -9.66 -3.70
N GLU A 367 -11.99 -9.01 -3.36
CA GLU A 367 -12.46 -7.83 -4.09
C GLU A 367 -11.58 -6.61 -3.81
N ILE A 368 -11.13 -5.95 -4.87
CA ILE A 368 -10.27 -4.77 -4.82
C ILE A 368 -10.94 -3.62 -4.07
N SER A 369 -12.24 -3.40 -4.28
CA SER A 369 -13.02 -2.36 -3.61
C SER A 369 -13.09 -2.58 -2.09
N TRP A 370 -13.24 -3.84 -1.67
CA TRP A 370 -13.32 -4.21 -0.27
C TRP A 370 -11.95 -4.06 0.41
N LEU A 371 -10.87 -4.55 -0.22
CA LEU A 371 -9.50 -4.35 0.26
C LEU A 371 -9.16 -2.86 0.36
N GLY A 372 -9.49 -2.08 -0.66
CA GLY A 372 -9.31 -0.63 -0.69
C GLY A 372 -10.14 0.16 0.35
N SER A 373 -11.11 -0.49 0.97
CA SER A 373 -11.95 0.11 2.01
C SER A 373 -11.55 -0.35 3.42
N THR A 374 -10.81 -1.45 3.57
CA THR A 374 -10.56 -2.12 4.86
C THR A 374 -9.09 -2.32 5.19
N PHE A 375 -8.25 -2.53 4.17
CA PHE A 375 -6.82 -2.81 4.28
C PHE A 375 -5.91 -1.64 3.87
N THR A 376 -6.47 -0.45 3.65
CA THR A 376 -5.64 0.74 3.40
C THR A 376 -4.86 1.14 4.63
N SER A 377 -3.57 1.44 4.44
CA SER A 377 -2.73 2.05 5.46
C SER A 377 -3.21 3.46 5.81
N ALA A 378 -2.66 4.05 6.86
CA ALA A 378 -3.04 5.38 7.36
C ALA A 378 -2.79 6.52 6.33
N ASP A 379 -1.89 6.32 5.37
CA ASP A 379 -1.64 7.24 4.26
C ASP A 379 -2.69 7.16 3.14
N GLY A 380 -3.68 6.27 3.29
CA GLY A 380 -4.75 6.06 2.33
C GLY A 380 -4.36 5.19 1.14
N TRP A 381 -3.22 4.50 1.15
CA TRP A 381 -2.84 3.56 0.09
C TRP A 381 -3.04 2.11 0.52
N LEU A 382 -3.43 1.27 -0.43
CA LEU A 382 -3.33 -0.18 -0.31
C LEU A 382 -1.99 -0.61 -0.92
N SER A 383 -1.03 -0.96 -0.08
CA SER A 383 0.26 -1.50 -0.52
C SER A 383 0.21 -3.02 -0.58
N VAL A 384 0.40 -3.57 -1.77
CA VAL A 384 0.43 -5.00 -2.05
C VAL A 384 1.87 -5.39 -2.36
N VAL A 385 2.48 -6.20 -1.52
CA VAL A 385 3.82 -6.75 -1.74
C VAL A 385 3.69 -8.08 -2.46
N ILE A 386 4.36 -8.22 -3.61
CA ILE A 386 4.38 -9.45 -4.39
C ILE A 386 5.60 -10.26 -3.96
N VAL A 387 5.35 -11.45 -3.41
CA VAL A 387 6.39 -12.37 -2.97
C VAL A 387 6.43 -13.56 -3.92
N LEU A 388 7.62 -13.94 -4.37
CA LEU A 388 7.79 -15.09 -5.26
C LEU A 388 7.56 -16.39 -4.48
N ALA A 389 6.85 -17.34 -5.09
CA ALA A 389 6.71 -18.67 -4.53
C ALA A 389 8.04 -19.42 -4.67
N ALA A 390 8.50 -20.04 -3.58
CA ALA A 390 9.61 -20.98 -3.65
C ALA A 390 9.14 -22.23 -4.42
N HIS A 391 9.82 -22.54 -5.53
CA HIS A 391 9.61 -23.77 -6.31
C HIS A 391 10.78 -24.73 -6.16
#